data_AF-A0A4P9VZP5-F1
#
_entry.id   AF-A0A4P9VZP5-F1
#
_cell.length_a   1.000
_cell.length_b   1.000
_cell.length_c   1.000
_cell.angle_alpha   90.00
_cell.angle_beta   90.00
_cell.angle_gamma   90.00
#
_symmetry.space_group_name_H-M   'P 1'
#
loop_
_entity.id
_entity.type
_entity.pdbx_description
1 polymer ?
#
loop_
_entity_poly.entity_id
_entity_poly.type
_entity_poly.pdbx_seq_one_letter_code
_entity_poly.pdbx_strand_id
1 'polypeptide(L)'
;DWINYAIIDDITDSFMPLLRFIELEVDSIDDLVLILKESEQSDMLRRIGHARKNVMQLLRLLSSKADVLKTVIKRCAEKLAPDSETTLYLGDIQDHVITMVQNLSHYEKTLARAHSNYLAQISIEITVASNRTNDVVMRMTALASVLVPLNVITGLWGMNVKVPGQDIESLYWFAGIVAGMCMIA
;
A
#
# COMPACT_ATOMS: atom_id res chain seq x y z
N ASP A 1 46.93 -19.27 7.49
CA ASP A 1 46.22 -18.48 6.46
C ASP A 1 44.92 -19.14 6.02
N TRP A 2 44.95 -20.38 5.52
CA TRP A 2 43.72 -21.11 5.14
C TRP A 2 42.65 -21.22 6.25
N ILE A 3 43.06 -21.51 7.50
CA ILE A 3 42.11 -21.59 8.63
C ILE A 3 41.41 -20.25 8.90
N ASN A 4 42.11 -19.12 8.74
CA ASN A 4 41.51 -17.81 8.97
C ASN A 4 40.51 -17.46 7.85
N TYR A 5 40.84 -17.80 6.60
CA TYR A 5 39.91 -17.72 5.48
C TYR A 5 38.65 -18.55 5.75
N ALA A 6 38.80 -19.84 6.07
CA ALA A 6 37.68 -20.75 6.28
C ALA A 6 36.73 -20.27 7.39
N ILE A 7 37.25 -19.63 8.44
CA ILE A 7 36.43 -19.05 9.51
C ILE A 7 35.64 -17.83 9.01
N ILE A 8 36.26 -16.93 8.23
CA ILE A 8 35.57 -15.74 7.71
C ILE A 8 34.52 -16.13 6.67
N ASP A 9 34.82 -17.14 5.85
CA ASP A 9 33.92 -17.70 4.86
C ASP A 9 32.69 -18.34 5.53
N ASP A 10 32.89 -19.22 6.51
CA ASP A 10 31.80 -19.86 7.28
C ASP A 10 30.91 -18.82 8.01
N ILE A 11 31.51 -17.74 8.55
CA ILE A 11 30.76 -16.62 9.12
C ILE A 11 29.94 -15.88 8.04
N THR A 12 30.50 -15.68 6.85
CA THR A 12 29.80 -15.05 5.72
C THR A 12 28.64 -15.90 5.24
N ASP A 13 28.86 -17.21 5.11
CA ASP A 13 27.85 -18.18 4.69
C ASP A 13 26.71 -18.34 5.70
N SER A 14 26.97 -18.09 6.98
CA SER A 14 25.92 -18.08 8.02
C SER A 14 24.82 -17.04 7.78
N PHE A 15 25.06 -16.01 6.96
CA PHE A 15 24.04 -15.02 6.58
C PHE A 15 23.15 -15.50 5.42
N MET A 16 23.57 -16.51 4.65
CA MET A 16 22.86 -16.96 3.46
C MET A 16 21.45 -17.53 3.75
N PRO A 17 21.23 -18.34 4.82
CA PRO A 17 19.89 -18.79 5.20
C PRO A 17 18.94 -17.63 5.53
N LEU A 18 19.45 -16.58 6.17
CA LEU A 18 18.66 -15.39 6.51
C LEU A 18 18.28 -14.60 5.25
N LEU A 19 19.19 -14.51 4.27
CA LEU A 19 18.91 -13.88 2.99
C LEU A 19 17.80 -14.62 2.24
N ARG A 20 17.85 -15.97 2.21
CA ARG A 20 16.80 -16.79 1.60
C ARG A 20 15.44 -16.63 2.27
N PHE A 21 15.41 -16.50 3.60
CA PHE A 21 14.16 -16.22 4.30
C PHE A 21 13.57 -14.87 3.90
N ILE A 22 14.42 -13.84 3.78
CA ILE A 22 14.01 -12.51 3.30
C ILE A 22 13.49 -12.58 1.86
N GLU A 23 14.20 -13.28 0.98
CA GLU A 23 13.82 -13.47 -0.43
C GLU A 23 12.42 -14.06 -0.55
N LEU A 24 12.18 -15.21 0.10
CA LEU A 24 10.87 -15.87 0.07
C LEU A 24 9.76 -14.99 0.65
N GLU A 25 10.04 -14.24 1.72
CA GLU A 25 9.07 -13.33 2.31
C GLU A 25 8.74 -12.17 1.37
N VAL A 26 9.76 -11.57 0.73
CA VAL A 26 9.60 -10.46 -0.22
C VAL A 26 8.80 -10.91 -1.45
N ASP A 27 9.13 -12.05 -2.02
CA ASP A 27 8.40 -12.62 -3.17
C ASP A 27 6.95 -12.90 -2.79
N SER A 28 6.72 -13.49 -1.61
CA SER A 28 5.34 -13.74 -1.14
C SER A 28 4.53 -12.45 -0.96
N ILE A 29 5.16 -11.36 -0.52
CA ILE A 29 4.52 -10.06 -0.36
C ILE A 29 4.18 -9.46 -1.73
N ASP A 30 5.10 -9.53 -2.70
CA ASP A 30 4.89 -8.97 -4.04
C ASP A 30 3.74 -9.69 -4.75
N ASP A 31 3.69 -11.02 -4.65
CA ASP A 31 2.59 -11.83 -5.20
C ASP A 31 1.24 -11.53 -4.52
N LEU A 32 1.23 -11.40 -3.20
CA LEU A 32 -0.01 -11.15 -2.44
C LEU A 32 -0.60 -9.77 -2.75
N VAL A 33 0.24 -8.74 -2.90
CA VAL A 33 -0.19 -7.37 -3.23
C VAL A 33 -1.05 -7.31 -4.50
N LEU A 34 -0.88 -8.25 -5.43
CA LEU A 34 -1.68 -8.29 -6.67
C LEU A 34 -3.02 -9.02 -6.51
N ILE A 35 -3.21 -9.85 -5.47
CA ILE A 35 -4.31 -10.81 -5.36
C ILE A 35 -5.26 -10.50 -4.18
N LEU A 36 -4.83 -9.66 -3.23
CA LEU A 36 -5.54 -9.41 -1.97
C LEU A 36 -6.98 -8.90 -2.15
N LYS A 37 -7.89 -9.52 -1.40
CA LYS A 37 -9.28 -9.10 -1.19
C LYS A 37 -9.41 -8.33 0.14
N GLU A 38 -10.48 -7.52 0.28
CA GLU A 38 -10.70 -6.51 1.34
C GLU A 38 -10.42 -6.99 2.78
N SER A 39 -10.61 -8.28 3.11
CA SER A 39 -10.53 -8.78 4.49
C SER A 39 -9.12 -8.97 5.07
N GLU A 40 -8.06 -8.91 4.25
CA GLU A 40 -6.67 -9.22 4.68
C GLU A 40 -5.77 -7.97 4.74
N GLN A 41 -6.37 -6.79 4.57
CA GLN A 41 -5.64 -5.55 4.32
C GLN A 41 -4.77 -5.06 5.51
N SER A 42 -5.28 -5.09 6.73
CA SER A 42 -4.52 -4.59 7.89
C SER A 42 -3.28 -5.43 8.20
N ASP A 43 -3.30 -6.73 7.92
CA ASP A 43 -2.17 -7.61 8.21
C ASP A 43 -1.03 -7.41 7.21
N MET A 44 -1.37 -7.08 5.96
CA MET A 44 -0.41 -6.88 4.88
C MET A 44 0.51 -5.68 5.07
N LEU A 45 -0.02 -4.52 5.50
CA LEU A 45 0.83 -3.37 5.82
C LEU A 45 1.82 -3.68 6.96
N ARG A 46 1.34 -4.43 7.96
CA ARG A 46 2.18 -4.84 9.08
C ARG A 46 3.29 -5.79 8.62
N ARG A 47 2.95 -6.77 7.78
CA ARG A 47 3.88 -7.74 7.20
C ARG A 47 4.94 -7.06 6.33
N ILE A 48 4.54 -6.14 5.44
CA ILE A 48 5.44 -5.29 4.66
C ILE A 48 6.39 -4.49 5.57
N GLY A 49 5.86 -3.89 6.64
CA GLY A 49 6.66 -3.14 7.61
C GLY A 49 7.71 -4.01 8.32
N HIS A 50 7.34 -5.22 8.74
CA HIS A 50 8.27 -6.18 9.34
C HIS A 50 9.35 -6.63 8.35
N ALA A 51 8.99 -6.97 7.12
CA ALA A 51 9.93 -7.37 6.08
C ALA A 51 10.95 -6.25 5.78
N ARG A 52 10.49 -5.00 5.61
CA ARG A 52 11.38 -3.84 5.42
C ARG A 52 12.34 -3.65 6.58
N LYS A 53 11.85 -3.77 7.82
CA LYS A 53 12.71 -3.67 9.01
C LYS A 53 13.81 -4.74 9.00
N ASN A 54 13.47 -5.99 8.68
CA ASN A 54 14.44 -7.08 8.61
C ASN A 54 15.48 -6.85 7.50
N VAL A 55 15.04 -6.45 6.30
CA VAL A 55 15.94 -6.10 5.18
C VAL A 55 16.89 -4.97 5.57
N MET A 56 16.38 -3.87 6.15
CA MET A 56 17.20 -2.73 6.57
C MET A 56 18.20 -3.09 7.67
N GLN A 57 17.80 -3.94 8.62
CA GLN A 57 18.69 -4.42 9.67
C GLN A 57 19.85 -5.24 9.08
N LEU A 58 19.54 -6.16 8.17
CA LEU A 58 20.56 -7.00 7.55
C LEU A 58 21.46 -6.19 6.62
N LEU A 59 20.90 -5.24 5.85
CA LEU A 59 21.66 -4.31 5.00
C LEU A 59 22.66 -3.50 5.84
N ARG A 60 22.24 -2.93 6.97
CA ARG A 60 23.14 -2.16 7.85
C ARG A 60 24.28 -3.03 8.40
N LEU A 61 23.99 -4.27 8.79
CA LEU A 61 24.99 -5.20 9.31
C LEU A 61 25.99 -5.64 8.23
N LEU A 62 25.51 -6.00 7.04
CA LEU A 62 26.37 -6.44 5.94
C LEU A 62 27.16 -5.30 5.32
N SER A 63 26.56 -4.12 5.09
CA SER A 63 27.27 -2.97 4.50
C SER A 63 28.47 -2.54 5.35
N SER A 64 28.30 -2.47 6.68
CA SER A 64 29.41 -2.14 7.58
C SER A 64 30.51 -3.21 7.58
N LYS A 65 30.15 -4.50 7.45
CA LYS A 65 31.12 -5.59 7.33
C LYS A 65 31.83 -5.61 5.97
N ALA A 66 31.11 -5.29 4.89
CA ALA A 66 31.65 -5.17 3.54
C ALA A 66 32.77 -4.12 3.46
N ASP A 67 32.57 -2.96 4.09
CA ASP A 67 33.55 -1.87 4.12
C ASP A 67 34.82 -2.28 4.89
N VAL A 68 34.66 -3.00 6.00
CA VAL A 68 35.79 -3.53 6.78
C VAL A 68 36.55 -4.57 5.95
N LEU A 69 35.85 -5.51 5.33
CA LEU A 69 36.46 -6.56 4.50
C LEU A 69 37.24 -5.95 3.33
N LYS A 70 36.65 -4.96 2.64
CA LYS A 70 37.30 -4.19 1.58
C LYS A 70 38.59 -3.51 2.06
N THR A 71 38.57 -2.95 3.28
CA THR A 71 39.74 -2.31 3.88
C THR A 71 40.84 -3.33 4.23
N VAL A 72 40.46 -4.49 4.75
CA VAL A 72 41.38 -5.59 5.09
C VAL A 72 42.05 -6.15 3.84
N ILE A 73 41.27 -6.39 2.77
CA ILE A 73 41.78 -6.89 1.48
C ILE A 73 42.77 -5.91 0.89
N LYS A 74 42.41 -4.62 0.83
CA LYS A 74 43.30 -3.58 0.31
C LYS A 74 44.64 -3.54 1.06
N ARG A 75 44.60 -3.58 2.40
CA ARG A 75 45.82 -3.58 3.23
C ARG A 75 46.63 -4.87 3.11
N CYS A 76 45.99 -6.02 2.91
CA CYS A 76 46.69 -7.27 2.65
C CYS A 76 47.36 -7.26 1.28
N ALA A 77 46.68 -6.77 0.24
CA ALA A 77 47.24 -6.64 -1.10
C ALA A 77 48.42 -5.63 -1.17
N GLU A 78 48.44 -4.62 -0.30
CA GLU A 78 49.57 -3.68 -0.19
C GLU A 78 50.78 -4.29 0.56
N LYS A 79 50.57 -5.29 1.43
CA LYS A 79 51.63 -5.91 2.25
C LYS A 79 52.12 -7.26 1.73
N LEU A 80 51.26 -8.03 1.07
CA LEU A 80 51.58 -9.29 0.41
C LEU A 80 51.70 -9.06 -1.10
N ALA A 81 52.43 -9.95 -1.78
CA ALA A 81 52.46 -9.92 -3.25
C ALA A 81 51.02 -10.05 -3.82
N PRO A 82 50.69 -9.33 -4.91
CA PRO A 82 49.33 -9.30 -5.46
C PRO A 82 48.78 -10.68 -5.85
N ASP A 83 49.64 -11.64 -6.20
CA ASP A 83 49.27 -13.03 -6.54
C ASP A 83 49.35 -14.02 -5.36
N SER A 84 49.30 -13.54 -4.12
CA SER A 84 49.21 -14.46 -2.98
C SER A 84 47.85 -15.17 -2.96
N GLU A 85 47.86 -16.49 -2.75
CA GLU A 85 46.65 -17.33 -2.65
C GLU A 85 45.62 -16.75 -1.66
N THR A 86 46.11 -16.14 -0.58
CA THR A 86 45.31 -15.45 0.44
C THR A 86 44.54 -14.24 -0.10
N THR A 87 45.10 -13.49 -1.05
CA THR A 87 44.41 -12.34 -1.69
C THR A 87 43.24 -12.82 -2.54
N LEU A 88 43.40 -13.94 -3.25
CA LEU A 88 42.34 -14.54 -4.07
C LEU A 88 41.17 -15.00 -3.20
N TYR A 89 41.46 -15.75 -2.14
CA TYR A 89 40.44 -16.25 -1.19
C TYR A 89 39.65 -15.12 -0.52
N LEU A 90 40.31 -14.01 -0.13
CA LEU A 90 39.60 -12.87 0.44
C LEU A 90 38.76 -12.11 -0.59
N GLY A 91 39.15 -12.13 -1.87
CA GLY A 91 38.36 -11.57 -2.98
C GLY A 91 37.04 -12.29 -3.15
N ASP A 92 37.02 -13.62 -3.07
CA ASP A 92 35.79 -14.44 -3.16
C ASP A 92 34.78 -14.07 -2.05
N ILE A 93 35.24 -13.98 -0.80
CA ILE A 93 34.41 -13.53 0.33
C ILE A 93 33.87 -12.12 0.10
N GLN A 94 34.69 -11.23 -0.48
CA GLN A 94 34.25 -9.87 -0.80
C GLN A 94 33.14 -9.86 -1.83
N ASP A 95 33.27 -10.66 -2.89
CA ASP A 95 32.26 -10.77 -3.92
C ASP A 95 30.96 -11.32 -3.32
N HIS A 96 31.03 -12.37 -2.48
CA HIS A 96 29.87 -12.88 -1.74
C HIS A 96 29.15 -11.80 -0.94
N VAL A 97 29.88 -11.05 -0.10
CA VAL A 97 29.28 -9.98 0.73
C VAL A 97 28.69 -8.86 -0.14
N ILE A 98 29.37 -8.45 -1.21
CA ILE A 98 28.88 -7.41 -2.12
C ILE A 98 27.59 -7.87 -2.80
N THR A 99 27.53 -9.11 -3.29
CA THR A 99 26.33 -9.69 -3.89
C THR A 99 25.18 -9.74 -2.89
N MET A 100 25.42 -10.14 -1.64
CA MET A 100 24.38 -10.14 -0.59
C MET A 100 23.83 -8.73 -0.32
N VAL A 101 24.70 -7.70 -0.26
CA VAL A 101 24.28 -6.30 -0.10
C VAL A 101 23.45 -5.81 -1.29
N GLN A 102 23.84 -6.17 -2.51
CA GLN A 102 23.10 -5.83 -3.72
C GLN A 102 21.70 -6.48 -3.73
N ASN A 103 21.60 -7.76 -3.37
CA ASN A 103 20.34 -8.47 -3.25
C ASN A 103 19.41 -7.81 -2.21
N LEU A 104 19.95 -7.43 -1.05
CA LEU A 104 19.16 -6.72 -0.03
C LEU A 104 18.67 -5.35 -0.51
N SER A 105 19.50 -4.62 -1.26
CA SER A 105 19.06 -3.36 -1.88
C SER A 105 17.96 -3.59 -2.92
N HIS A 106 18.02 -4.70 -3.65
CA HIS A 106 16.95 -5.10 -4.57
C HIS A 106 15.65 -5.42 -3.83
N TYR A 107 15.72 -6.24 -2.76
CA TYR A 107 14.55 -6.59 -1.95
C TYR A 107 13.90 -5.37 -1.28
N GLU A 108 14.70 -4.40 -0.81
CA GLU A 108 14.18 -3.14 -0.26
C GLU A 108 13.36 -2.37 -1.30
N LYS A 109 13.87 -2.26 -2.53
CA LYS A 109 13.17 -1.60 -3.64
C LYS A 109 11.87 -2.34 -4.01
N THR A 110 11.89 -3.67 -4.04
CA THR A 110 10.69 -4.47 -4.32
C THR A 110 9.64 -4.27 -3.24
N LEU A 111 10.01 -4.35 -1.96
CA LEU A 111 9.10 -4.02 -0.85
C LEU A 111 8.55 -2.59 -0.91
N ALA A 112 9.37 -1.60 -1.32
CA ALA A 112 8.91 -0.22 -1.48
C ALA A 112 7.88 -0.07 -2.61
N ARG A 113 8.05 -0.79 -3.72
CA ARG A 113 7.06 -0.87 -4.80
C ARG A 113 5.78 -1.56 -4.32
N ALA A 114 5.90 -2.73 -3.68
CA ALA A 114 4.77 -3.48 -3.14
C ALA A 114 3.94 -2.63 -2.16
N HIS A 115 4.60 -1.90 -1.27
CA HIS A 115 3.94 -0.94 -0.37
C HIS A 115 3.15 0.14 -1.11
N SER A 116 3.74 0.72 -2.17
CA SER A 116 3.11 1.79 -2.95
C SER A 116 1.92 1.27 -3.76
N ASN A 117 2.07 0.11 -4.40
CA ASN A 117 1.00 -0.58 -5.12
C ASN A 117 -0.18 -0.89 -4.20
N TYR A 118 0.12 -1.39 -3.00
CA TYR A 118 -0.87 -1.70 -1.99
C TYR A 118 -1.68 -0.47 -1.54
N LEU A 119 -1.02 0.66 -1.27
CA LEU A 119 -1.71 1.92 -0.95
C LEU A 119 -2.56 2.44 -2.11
N ALA A 120 -2.09 2.28 -3.34
CA ALA A 120 -2.87 2.64 -4.53
C ALA A 120 -4.14 1.80 -4.65
N GLN A 121 -4.05 0.49 -4.37
CA GLN A 121 -5.21 -0.41 -4.38
C GLN A 121 -6.25 0.00 -3.33
N ILE A 122 -5.84 0.28 -2.09
CA ILE A 122 -6.73 0.81 -1.05
C ILE A 122 -7.42 2.10 -1.52
N SER A 123 -6.66 3.02 -2.11
CA SER A 123 -7.20 4.29 -2.60
C SER A 123 -8.29 4.08 -3.66
N ILE A 124 -8.07 3.13 -4.58
CA ILE A 124 -9.05 2.74 -5.59
C ILE A 124 -10.30 2.17 -4.92
N GLU A 125 -10.15 1.28 -3.94
CA GLU A 125 -11.26 0.67 -3.22
C GLU A 125 -12.11 1.70 -2.47
N ILE A 126 -11.47 2.62 -1.73
CA ILE A 126 -12.15 3.74 -1.05
C ILE A 126 -12.89 4.60 -2.08
N THR A 127 -12.29 4.87 -3.23
CA THR A 127 -12.92 5.67 -4.29
C THR A 127 -14.15 4.95 -4.86
N VAL A 128 -14.07 3.65 -5.09
CA VAL A 128 -15.20 2.83 -5.57
C VAL A 128 -16.32 2.77 -4.52
N ALA A 129 -15.98 2.56 -3.25
CA ALA A 129 -16.93 2.57 -2.14
C ALA A 129 -17.62 3.93 -2.02
N SER A 130 -16.86 5.03 -2.11
CA SER A 130 -17.38 6.40 -2.11
C SER A 130 -18.34 6.66 -3.27
N ASN A 131 -17.98 6.24 -4.49
CA ASN A 131 -18.85 6.36 -5.65
C ASN A 131 -20.16 5.58 -5.47
N ARG A 132 -20.09 4.37 -4.89
CA ARG A 132 -21.29 3.59 -4.57
C ARG A 132 -22.16 4.31 -3.54
N THR A 133 -21.58 4.89 -2.49
CA THR A 133 -22.35 5.67 -1.52
C THR A 133 -22.99 6.90 -2.14
N ASN A 134 -22.28 7.60 -3.04
CA ASN A 134 -22.80 8.74 -3.76
C ASN A 134 -23.98 8.36 -4.66
N ASP A 135 -23.94 7.20 -5.33
CA ASP A 135 -25.07 6.72 -6.13
C ASP A 135 -26.31 6.44 -5.26
N VAL A 136 -26.13 5.84 -4.08
CA VAL A 136 -27.23 5.64 -3.12
C VAL A 136 -27.80 6.97 -2.63
N VAL A 137 -26.94 7.93 -2.27
CA VAL A 137 -27.35 9.27 -1.84
C VAL A 137 -28.10 10.00 -2.96
N MET A 138 -27.66 9.87 -4.21
CA MET A 138 -28.33 10.47 -5.37
C MET A 138 -29.74 9.92 -5.55
N ARG A 139 -29.93 8.60 -5.42
CA ARG A 139 -31.25 7.96 -5.50
C ARG A 139 -32.16 8.38 -4.34
N MET A 140 -31.64 8.46 -3.11
CA MET A 140 -32.41 8.96 -1.96
C MET A 140 -32.79 10.44 -2.14
N THR A 141 -31.87 11.25 -2.67
CA THR A 141 -32.10 12.67 -2.95
C THR A 141 -33.19 12.84 -4.00
N ALA A 142 -33.19 12.03 -5.06
CA ALA A 142 -34.24 12.05 -6.08
C ALA A 142 -35.63 11.65 -5.53
N LEU A 143 -35.69 10.70 -4.59
CA LEU A 143 -36.95 10.39 -3.91
C LEU A 143 -37.39 11.52 -2.97
N ALA A 144 -36.45 12.11 -2.23
CA ALA A 144 -36.72 13.22 -1.33
C ALA A 144 -37.17 14.48 -2.08
N SER A 145 -36.59 14.78 -3.26
CA SER A 145 -36.99 15.93 -4.07
C SER A 145 -38.43 15.84 -4.56
N VAL A 146 -38.99 14.63 -4.73
CA VAL A 146 -40.41 14.43 -5.06
C VAL A 146 -41.30 14.47 -3.80
N LEU A 147 -40.86 13.86 -2.70
CA LEU A 147 -41.66 13.75 -1.47
C LEU A 147 -41.76 15.07 -0.68
N VAL A 148 -40.68 15.86 -0.61
CA VAL A 148 -40.65 17.11 0.17
C VAL A 148 -41.70 18.11 -0.33
N PRO A 149 -41.79 18.43 -1.63
CA PRO A 149 -42.83 19.33 -2.15
C PRO A 149 -44.24 18.77 -1.92
N LEU A 150 -44.44 17.46 -2.11
CA LEU A 150 -45.74 16.81 -1.87
C LEU A 150 -46.20 16.96 -0.40
N ASN A 151 -45.28 16.79 0.55
CA ASN A 151 -45.56 16.97 1.98
C ASN A 151 -45.92 18.41 2.34
N VAL A 152 -45.29 19.41 1.70
CA VAL A 152 -45.62 20.83 1.91
C VAL A 152 -47.07 21.12 1.51
N ILE A 153 -47.54 20.58 0.40
CA ILE A 153 -48.93 20.73 -0.06
C ILE A 153 -49.91 20.12 0.94
N THR A 154 -49.70 18.85 1.33
CA THR A 154 -50.58 18.18 2.29
C THR A 154 -50.56 18.88 3.65
N GLY A 155 -49.42 19.46 4.04
CA GLY A 155 -49.30 20.29 5.22
C GLY A 155 -50.15 21.55 5.14
N LEU A 156 -50.02 22.33 4.05
CA LEU A 156 -50.79 23.57 3.85
C LEU A 156 -52.30 23.35 3.84
N TRP A 157 -52.80 22.29 3.20
CA TRP A 157 -54.23 21.95 3.23
C TRP A 157 -54.70 21.30 4.52
N GLY A 158 -53.79 20.76 5.34
CA GLY A 158 -54.10 20.27 6.69
C GLY A 158 -54.20 21.38 7.74
N MET A 159 -53.82 22.62 7.41
CA MET A 159 -53.91 23.77 8.32
C MET A 159 -55.33 24.36 8.33
N ASN A 160 -55.82 24.75 9.51
CA ASN A 160 -57.13 25.41 9.70
C ASN A 160 -57.13 26.89 9.21
N VAL A 161 -56.58 27.17 8.03
CA VAL A 161 -56.45 28.52 7.47
C VAL A 161 -57.05 28.55 6.06
N LYS A 162 -57.62 29.69 5.66
CA LYS A 162 -58.24 29.86 4.33
C LYS A 162 -57.20 29.69 3.21
N VAL A 163 -57.41 28.70 2.35
CA VAL A 163 -56.51 28.39 1.21
C VAL A 163 -57.03 28.99 -0.10
N PRO A 164 -56.15 29.40 -1.04
CA PRO A 164 -56.56 29.89 -2.35
C PRO A 164 -57.36 28.82 -3.10
N GLY A 165 -58.57 29.15 -3.55
CA GLY A 165 -59.46 28.23 -4.25
C GLY A 165 -60.41 27.40 -3.37
N GLN A 166 -60.44 27.62 -2.05
CA GLN A 166 -61.29 26.85 -1.11
C GLN A 166 -62.80 26.94 -1.39
N ASP A 167 -63.29 28.10 -1.81
CA ASP A 167 -64.72 28.37 -2.00
C ASP A 167 -65.18 28.15 -3.46
N ILE A 168 -64.31 27.60 -4.32
CA ILE A 168 -64.55 27.40 -5.76
C ILE A 168 -64.46 25.90 -6.07
N GLU A 169 -65.50 25.30 -6.66
CA GLU A 169 -65.54 23.86 -7.03
C GLU A 169 -64.62 23.45 -8.21
N SER A 170 -63.55 24.22 -8.46
CA SER A 170 -62.70 24.04 -9.62
C SER A 170 -61.29 23.57 -9.26
N LEU A 171 -60.83 22.51 -9.91
CA LEU A 171 -59.47 21.96 -9.75
C LEU A 171 -58.36 22.81 -10.40
N TYR A 172 -58.65 23.94 -11.05
CA TYR A 172 -57.62 24.75 -11.72
C TYR A 172 -56.53 25.24 -10.77
N TRP A 173 -56.90 25.62 -9.53
CA TRP A 173 -55.93 26.04 -8.51
C TRP A 173 -55.02 24.89 -8.05
N PHE A 174 -55.58 23.70 -7.88
CA PHE A 174 -54.84 22.49 -7.56
C PHE A 174 -53.85 22.15 -8.68
N ALA A 175 -54.32 22.12 -9.94
CA ALA A 175 -53.51 21.79 -11.10
C ALA A 175 -52.38 22.82 -11.34
N GLY A 176 -52.64 24.11 -11.12
CA GLY A 176 -51.65 25.18 -11.25
C GLY A 176 -50.52 25.07 -10.23
N ILE A 177 -50.83 24.76 -8.97
CA ILE A 177 -49.83 24.56 -7.91
C ILE A 177 -48.98 23.32 -8.22
N VAL A 178 -49.59 22.19 -8.59
CA VAL A 178 -48.88 20.97 -8.97
C VAL A 178 -47.96 21.20 -10.17
N ALA A 179 -48.45 21.90 -11.21
CA ALA A 179 -47.66 22.22 -12.40
C ALA A 179 -46.46 23.14 -12.10
N GLY A 180 -46.65 24.15 -11.24
CA GLY A 180 -45.56 25.02 -10.78
C GLY A 180 -44.48 24.25 -10.01
N MET A 181 -44.86 23.23 -9.25
CA MET A 181 -43.94 22.42 -8.46
C MET A 181 -43.18 21.39 -9.29
N CYS A 182 -43.82 20.76 -10.28
CA CYS A 182 -43.13 19.94 -11.28
C CYS A 182 -42.12 20.73 -12.12
N MET A 183 -42.25 22.05 -12.20
CA MET A 183 -41.30 22.92 -12.90
C MET A 183 -40.09 23.30 -12.03
N ILE A 184 -40.23 23.24 -10.69
CA ILE A 184 -39.19 23.57 -9.72
C ILE A 184 -38.38 22.32 -9.29
N ALA A 185 -39.03 21.15 -9.24
CA ALA A 185 -38.42 19.86 -8.97
C ALA A 185 -37.67 19.30 -10.18
#